data_AF-A0A2T6DPU7-F1
#
_entry.id   AF-A0A2T6DPU7-F1
#
_cell.length_a   1.000
_cell.length_b   1.000
_cell.length_c   1.000
_cell.angle_alpha   90.00
_cell.angle_beta   90.00
_cell.angle_gamma   90.00
#
_symmetry.space_group_name_H-M   'P 1'
#
loop_
_entity.id
_entity.type
_entity.pdbx_description
1 polymer ?
#
loop_
_entity_poly.entity_id
_entity_poly.type
_entity_poly.pdbx_seq_one_letter_code
_entity_poly.pdbx_strand_id
1 'polypeptide(L)'
;MSLPWQRIINLYIDADAYGSFPLLASQTSPARWPFDRVQWVQADQFILRVWYRRKTAVVSAATQSLDLGDGWNLVVSGKIDAQLGGETLYFETDTFAEVVEGTETYYEGEINLNTTELQAVFAALPSSTTLVPMHVDIEVQDSGNTRRITHQFELDVARQIYKGTESSPTPATPLYPSPSDLVVRAPVNGSYRFISNEDGNFLQIWNPDEGVSGAWHTVTVAGVGAAAHLELGPAET
;
A
#
# COMPACT_ATOMS: atom_id res chain seq x y z
N MET A 1 -22.46 2.51 -15.95
CA MET A 1 -21.67 3.62 -15.39
C MET A 1 -21.42 3.24 -13.93
N SER A 2 -20.23 2.76 -13.59
CA SER A 2 -19.91 2.47 -12.19
C SER A 2 -19.80 3.79 -11.45
N LEU A 3 -20.44 3.91 -10.29
CA LEU A 3 -20.19 5.04 -9.41
C LEU A 3 -18.68 5.07 -9.09
N PRO A 4 -18.04 6.25 -9.12
CA PRO A 4 -16.65 6.36 -8.71
C PRO A 4 -16.51 5.79 -7.29
N TRP A 5 -15.47 5.00 -7.07
CA TRP A 5 -15.15 4.51 -5.73
C TRP A 5 -14.83 5.72 -4.84
N GLN A 6 -15.67 5.95 -3.83
CA GLN A 6 -15.53 7.06 -2.89
C GLN A 6 -15.17 6.51 -1.52
N ARG A 7 -14.08 7.00 -0.95
CA ARG A 7 -13.67 6.66 0.42
C ARG A 7 -14.62 7.34 1.41
N ILE A 8 -15.12 6.57 2.37
CA ILE A 8 -15.95 7.07 3.48
C ILE A 8 -15.27 6.65 4.79
N ILE A 9 -15.12 7.60 5.72
CA ILE A 9 -14.58 7.36 7.05
C ILE A 9 -15.67 7.61 8.08
N ASN A 10 -15.87 6.67 9.00
CA ASN A 10 -16.77 6.85 10.14
C ASN A 10 -15.96 7.16 11.40
N LEU A 11 -16.30 8.26 12.07
CA LEU A 11 -15.82 8.58 13.41
C LEU A 11 -16.97 8.48 14.40
N TYR A 12 -16.73 7.75 15.49
CA TYR A 12 -17.70 7.59 16.56
C TYR A 12 -17.22 8.39 17.77
N ILE A 13 -17.92 9.46 18.10
CA ILE A 13 -17.58 10.40 19.16
C ILE A 13 -18.35 10.03 20.41
N ASP A 14 -17.64 9.79 21.52
CA ASP A 14 -18.24 9.72 22.85
C ASP A 14 -18.64 11.13 23.29
N ALA A 15 -19.94 11.45 23.19
CA ALA A 15 -20.49 12.76 23.49
C ALA A 15 -20.28 13.18 24.95
N ASP A 16 -20.12 12.20 25.85
CA ASP A 16 -19.88 12.45 27.28
C ASP A 16 -18.38 12.45 27.64
N ALA A 17 -17.47 12.23 26.67
CA ALA A 17 -16.04 12.27 26.92
C ALA A 17 -15.53 13.71 27.07
N TYR A 18 -14.92 13.98 28.22
CA TYR A 18 -14.15 15.19 28.47
C TYR A 18 -12.65 14.89 28.26
N GLY A 19 -12.00 15.60 27.33
CA GLY A 19 -10.54 15.53 27.10
C GLY A 19 -10.11 14.78 25.83
N SER A 20 -8.86 14.29 25.84
CA SER A 20 -8.04 13.94 24.67
C SER A 20 -8.35 12.62 23.94
N PHE A 21 -9.39 11.88 24.35
CA PHE A 21 -9.73 10.58 23.75
C PHE A 21 -11.24 10.43 23.50
N PRO A 22 -11.82 11.26 22.61
CA PRO A 22 -13.25 11.25 22.34
C PRO A 22 -13.68 10.09 21.42
N LEU A 23 -12.75 9.36 20.80
CA LEU A 23 -13.07 8.36 19.80
C LEU A 23 -13.43 6.99 20.41
N LEU A 24 -14.53 6.42 19.94
CA LEU A 24 -14.97 5.05 20.17
C LEU A 24 -14.54 4.13 19.03
N ALA A 25 -14.31 2.86 19.34
CA ALA A 25 -13.91 1.85 18.35
C ALA A 25 -14.98 1.60 17.27
N SER A 26 -16.27 1.60 17.64
CA SER A 26 -17.37 1.39 16.70
C SER A 26 -18.72 1.81 17.30
N GLN A 27 -19.78 1.83 16.48
CA GLN A 27 -21.15 2.03 16.97
C GLN A 27 -21.60 0.96 17.98
N THR A 28 -21.08 -0.27 17.87
CA THR A 28 -21.49 -1.43 18.68
C THR A 28 -20.60 -1.67 19.89
N SER A 29 -19.61 -0.81 20.15
CA SER A 29 -18.65 -0.99 21.22
C SER A 29 -18.41 0.32 21.97
N PRO A 30 -18.60 0.35 23.31
CA PRO A 30 -18.23 1.50 24.12
C PRO A 30 -16.71 1.56 24.39
N ALA A 31 -15.94 0.60 23.87
CA ALA A 31 -14.48 0.63 23.96
C ALA A 31 -13.93 1.84 23.21
N ARG A 32 -12.85 2.41 23.77
CA ARG A 32 -12.11 3.48 23.11
C ARG A 32 -11.47 2.97 21.82
N TRP A 33 -11.26 3.89 20.88
CA TRP A 33 -10.45 3.62 19.71
C TRP A 33 -9.09 3.02 20.12
N PRO A 34 -8.68 1.87 19.54
CA PRO A 34 -7.56 1.10 20.05
C PRO A 34 -6.19 1.64 19.62
N PHE A 35 -6.17 2.64 18.73
CA PHE A 35 -4.94 3.24 18.20
C PHE A 35 -4.72 4.61 18.80
N ASP A 36 -3.45 4.96 18.99
CA ASP A 36 -3.06 6.24 19.56
C ASP A 36 -3.42 7.40 18.62
N ARG A 37 -3.40 7.16 17.29
CA ARG A 37 -3.67 8.17 16.27
C ARG A 37 -4.47 7.61 15.10
N VAL A 38 -5.39 8.42 14.57
CA VAL A 38 -6.01 8.14 13.27
C VAL A 38 -4.96 8.38 12.17
N GLN A 39 -5.07 7.72 11.02
CA GLN A 39 -4.15 7.96 9.91
C GLN A 39 -4.90 8.30 8.62
N TRP A 40 -4.60 9.46 8.04
CA TRP A 40 -5.08 9.92 6.73
C TRP A 40 -3.90 10.14 5.77
N VAL A 41 -4.19 10.42 4.50
CA VAL A 41 -3.17 10.63 3.47
C VAL A 41 -3.33 12.03 2.87
N GLN A 42 -2.23 12.74 2.70
CA GLN A 42 -2.17 14.03 2.03
C GLN A 42 -2.87 13.94 0.66
N ALA A 43 -3.51 15.03 0.23
CA ALA A 43 -4.19 15.12 -1.07
C ALA A 43 -5.40 14.19 -1.25
N ASP A 44 -5.75 13.36 -0.26
CA ASP A 44 -7.03 12.65 -0.26
C ASP A 44 -8.19 13.63 -0.11
N GLN A 45 -9.31 13.26 -0.73
CA GLN A 45 -10.63 13.86 -0.54
C GLN A 45 -11.62 12.74 -0.26
N PHE A 46 -12.37 12.84 0.83
CA PHE A 46 -13.26 11.76 1.28
C PHE A 46 -14.43 12.30 2.09
N ILE A 47 -15.48 11.49 2.20
CA ILE A 47 -16.61 11.78 3.08
C ILE A 47 -16.27 11.34 4.49
N LEU A 48 -16.43 12.24 5.44
CA LEU A 48 -16.35 11.98 6.86
C LEU A 48 -17.76 11.91 7.43
N ARG A 49 -18.11 10.79 8.06
CA ARG A 49 -19.34 10.61 8.83
C ARG A 49 -19.02 10.67 10.31
N VAL A 50 -19.57 11.65 11.00
CA VAL A 50 -19.41 11.84 12.44
C VAL A 50 -20.67 11.37 13.14
N TRP A 51 -20.51 10.39 14.02
CA TRP A 51 -21.58 9.80 14.81
C TRP A 51 -21.40 10.20 16.26
N TYR A 52 -22.30 11.00 16.81
CA TYR A 52 -22.31 11.29 18.24
C TYR A 52 -22.98 10.14 18.98
N ARG A 53 -22.27 9.56 19.94
CA ARG A 53 -22.67 8.37 20.67
C ARG A 53 -22.61 8.62 22.16
N ARG A 54 -23.53 8.02 22.89
CA ARG A 54 -23.46 7.88 24.35
C ARG A 54 -23.08 6.45 24.71
N LYS A 55 -22.09 6.30 25.58
CA LYS A 55 -21.73 4.99 26.15
C LYS A 55 -22.86 4.44 27.00
N THR A 56 -23.07 3.14 26.92
CA THR A 56 -23.92 2.40 27.85
C THR A 56 -23.09 1.91 29.04
N ALA A 57 -23.71 1.75 30.21
CA ALA A 57 -23.04 1.19 31.39
C ALA A 57 -22.54 -0.25 31.18
N VAL A 58 -23.08 -0.97 30.19
CA VAL A 58 -22.68 -2.32 29.81
C VAL A 58 -21.60 -2.25 28.74
N VAL A 59 -20.42 -2.80 29.03
CA VAL A 59 -19.23 -2.74 28.17
C VAL A 59 -19.39 -3.50 26.84
N SER A 60 -20.35 -4.43 26.76
CA SER A 60 -20.64 -5.21 25.55
C SER A 60 -21.90 -4.75 24.80
N ALA A 61 -22.58 -3.70 25.26
CA ALA A 61 -23.78 -3.22 24.61
C ALA A 61 -23.46 -2.16 23.55
N ALA A 62 -24.32 -2.09 22.53
CA ALA A 62 -24.21 -1.04 21.52
C ALA A 62 -24.34 0.34 22.16
N THR A 63 -23.57 1.29 21.66
CA THR A 63 -23.70 2.70 22.07
C THR A 63 -24.99 3.29 21.54
N GLN A 64 -25.51 4.33 22.18
CA GLN A 64 -26.74 4.99 21.78
C GLN A 64 -26.45 6.19 20.85
N SER A 65 -27.20 6.32 19.76
CA SER A 65 -27.15 7.51 18.89
C SER A 65 -27.58 8.76 19.66
N LEU A 66 -26.88 9.88 19.43
CA LEU A 66 -27.23 11.18 19.96
C LEU A 66 -27.33 12.19 18.81
N ASP A 67 -28.47 12.84 18.72
CA ASP A 67 -28.68 13.94 17.78
C ASP A 67 -28.14 15.23 18.39
N LEU A 68 -27.49 16.07 17.59
CA LEU A 68 -27.05 17.40 18.04
C LEU A 68 -28.26 18.32 18.29
N GLY A 69 -29.35 18.10 17.53
CA GLY A 69 -30.56 18.91 17.57
C GLY A 69 -30.43 20.22 16.79
N ASP A 70 -31.55 20.92 16.65
CA ASP A 70 -31.62 22.15 15.84
C ASP A 70 -30.70 23.27 16.35
N GLY A 71 -30.09 23.99 15.41
CA GLY A 71 -29.31 25.20 15.68
C GLY A 71 -27.83 24.97 16.02
N TRP A 72 -27.38 23.72 16.01
CA TRP A 72 -25.96 23.37 16.11
C TRP A 72 -25.36 23.08 14.74
N ASN A 73 -24.13 23.53 14.53
CA ASN A 73 -23.32 23.25 13.36
C ASN A 73 -22.08 22.47 13.78
N LEU A 74 -21.61 21.61 12.90
CA LEU A 74 -20.40 20.82 13.09
C LEU A 74 -19.27 21.40 12.25
N VAL A 75 -18.11 21.61 12.87
CA VAL A 75 -16.87 21.98 12.20
C VAL A 75 -15.81 20.95 12.55
N VAL A 76 -15.09 20.48 11.54
CA VAL A 76 -13.91 19.63 11.73
C VAL A 76 -12.71 20.33 11.15
N SER A 77 -11.66 20.51 11.95
CA SER A 77 -10.45 21.21 11.52
C SER A 77 -9.19 20.54 12.04
N GLY A 78 -8.08 20.71 11.32
CA GLY A 78 -6.79 20.12 11.67
C GLY A 78 -5.69 21.14 11.86
N LYS A 79 -4.92 20.99 12.93
CA LYS A 79 -3.69 21.75 13.22
C LYS A 79 -2.50 20.82 13.40
N ILE A 80 -1.31 21.25 12.96
CA ILE A 80 -0.07 20.50 13.21
C ILE A 80 0.34 20.64 14.69
N ASP A 81 0.78 19.56 15.32
CA ASP A 81 1.17 19.51 16.75
C ASP A 81 2.19 20.61 17.10
N ALA A 82 3.16 20.83 16.23
CA ALA A 82 4.21 21.83 16.42
C ALA A 82 3.70 23.30 16.28
N GLN A 83 2.46 23.51 15.86
CA GLN A 83 1.88 24.83 15.53
C GLN A 83 0.51 25.06 16.20
N LEU A 84 0.20 24.35 17.30
CA LEU A 84 -1.09 24.48 18.00
C LEU A 84 -1.42 25.91 18.44
N GLY A 85 -0.40 26.70 18.80
CA GLY A 85 -0.55 28.11 19.18
C GLY A 85 -0.75 29.08 18.01
N GLY A 86 -0.69 28.60 16.76
CA GLY A 86 -0.89 29.40 15.56
C GLY A 86 -2.34 29.47 15.10
N GLU A 87 -2.62 30.39 14.17
CA GLU A 87 -3.95 30.60 13.59
C GLU A 87 -4.22 29.69 12.38
N THR A 88 -3.18 29.16 11.73
CA THR A 88 -3.31 28.35 10.51
C THR A 88 -4.02 27.02 10.78
N LEU A 89 -5.14 26.81 10.08
CA LEU A 89 -5.74 25.49 9.88
C LEU A 89 -5.17 24.87 8.61
N TYR A 90 -4.90 23.58 8.66
CA TYR A 90 -4.31 22.84 7.54
C TYR A 90 -5.36 22.11 6.71
N PHE A 91 -6.51 21.84 7.31
CA PHE A 91 -7.76 21.49 6.64
C PHE A 91 -8.92 21.90 7.54
N GLU A 92 -10.07 22.12 6.93
CA GLU A 92 -11.32 22.45 7.62
C GLU A 92 -12.50 21.98 6.76
N THR A 93 -13.59 21.59 7.42
CA THR A 93 -14.91 21.51 6.79
C THR A 93 -15.99 21.87 7.81
N ASP A 94 -16.94 22.71 7.39
CA ASP A 94 -18.09 23.18 8.15
C ASP A 94 -19.43 22.88 7.43
N THR A 95 -19.36 22.11 6.33
CA THR A 95 -20.48 21.86 5.41
C THR A 95 -21.25 20.59 5.72
N PHE A 96 -21.29 20.18 6.99
CA PHE A 96 -21.91 18.93 7.38
C PHE A 96 -23.44 18.94 7.18
N ALA A 97 -23.94 17.88 6.56
CA ALA A 97 -25.37 17.59 6.45
C ALA A 97 -25.77 16.51 7.46
N GLU A 98 -26.89 16.70 8.14
CA GLU A 98 -27.50 15.67 8.96
C GLU A 98 -28.13 14.58 8.08
N VAL A 99 -27.86 13.32 8.42
CA VAL A 99 -28.45 12.15 7.77
C VAL A 99 -29.02 11.22 8.82
N VAL A 100 -30.28 10.84 8.61
CA VAL A 100 -31.01 9.90 9.47
C VAL A 100 -31.19 8.57 8.73
N GLU A 101 -30.58 7.51 9.28
CA GLU A 101 -30.70 6.14 8.80
C GLU A 101 -31.44 5.29 9.84
N GLY A 102 -32.76 5.15 9.67
CA GLY A 102 -33.60 4.44 10.64
C GLY A 102 -33.74 5.23 11.94
N THR A 103 -33.18 4.72 13.04
CA THR A 103 -33.16 5.39 14.36
C THR A 103 -31.81 6.02 14.69
N GLU A 104 -30.87 5.99 13.74
CA GLU A 104 -29.51 6.44 13.94
C GLU A 104 -29.28 7.71 13.11
N THR A 105 -28.52 8.64 13.67
CA THR A 105 -28.22 9.92 13.04
C THR A 105 -26.70 10.08 12.96
N TYR A 106 -26.25 10.60 11.83
CA TYR A 106 -24.87 11.02 11.63
C TYR A 106 -24.80 12.30 10.83
N TYR A 107 -23.64 12.93 10.88
CA TYR A 107 -23.34 14.15 10.16
C TYR A 107 -22.28 13.85 9.12
N GLU A 108 -22.57 14.08 7.84
CA GLU A 108 -21.59 13.86 6.77
C GLU A 108 -21.12 15.16 6.13
N GLY A 109 -19.82 15.27 5.98
CA GLY A 109 -19.14 16.40 5.37
C GLY A 109 -17.95 15.91 4.56
N GLU A 110 -17.55 16.67 3.56
CA GLU A 110 -16.38 16.34 2.76
C GLU A 110 -15.11 16.92 3.42
N ILE A 111 -14.12 16.05 3.63
CA ILE A 111 -12.78 16.45 4.05
C ILE A 111 -11.88 16.50 2.81
N ASN A 112 -11.17 17.61 2.67
CA ASN A 112 -10.18 17.80 1.62
C ASN A 112 -8.81 18.05 2.24
N LEU A 113 -7.89 17.08 2.09
CA LEU A 113 -6.50 17.19 2.53
C LEU A 113 -5.57 17.70 1.42
N ASN A 114 -6.13 18.07 0.27
CA ASN A 114 -5.43 18.71 -0.84
C ASN A 114 -5.41 20.24 -0.69
N THR A 115 -4.94 20.74 0.45
CA THR A 115 -4.86 22.17 0.76
C THR A 115 -3.46 22.72 0.46
N THR A 116 -3.37 24.03 0.19
CA THR A 116 -2.09 24.70 -0.05
C THR A 116 -1.19 24.64 1.19
N GLU A 117 -1.79 24.74 2.37
CA GLU A 117 -1.13 24.71 3.68
C GLU A 117 -0.48 23.36 3.93
N LEU A 118 -1.18 22.24 3.72
CA LEU A 118 -0.59 20.89 3.85
C LEU A 118 0.46 20.63 2.77
N GLN A 119 0.23 21.07 1.53
CA GLN A 119 1.24 20.94 0.47
C GLN A 119 2.54 21.67 0.83
N ALA A 120 2.44 22.89 1.38
CA ALA A 120 3.58 23.68 1.81
C ALA A 120 4.37 23.00 2.94
N VAL A 121 3.69 22.37 3.90
CA VAL A 121 4.33 21.60 4.98
C VAL A 121 5.17 20.47 4.42
N PHE A 122 4.58 19.61 3.58
CA PHE A 122 5.32 18.48 3.02
C PHE A 122 6.43 18.89 2.04
N ALA A 123 6.31 20.06 1.39
CA ALA A 123 7.35 20.63 0.56
C ALA A 123 8.54 21.16 1.38
N ALA A 124 8.31 21.64 2.60
CA ALA A 124 9.35 22.13 3.50
C ALA A 124 10.08 21.01 4.27
N LEU A 125 9.46 19.82 4.39
CA LEU A 125 10.03 18.68 5.11
C LEU A 125 10.96 17.83 4.21
N PRO A 126 12.02 17.21 4.78
CA PRO A 126 12.85 16.25 4.06
C PRO A 126 12.01 15.15 3.39
N SER A 127 12.44 14.67 2.22
CA SER A 127 11.71 13.62 1.47
C SER A 127 11.54 12.31 2.25
N SER A 128 12.40 12.06 3.25
CA SER A 128 12.30 10.93 4.17
C SER A 128 11.19 11.07 5.21
N THR A 129 10.64 12.27 5.43
CA THR A 129 9.52 12.47 6.36
C THR A 129 8.22 12.02 5.73
N THR A 130 7.70 10.89 6.23
CA THR A 130 6.50 10.22 5.69
C THR A 130 5.21 10.59 6.42
N LEU A 131 5.27 11.12 7.65
CA LEU A 131 4.12 11.45 8.49
C LEU A 131 4.25 12.87 9.04
N VAL A 132 3.12 13.56 9.15
CA VAL A 132 2.99 14.84 9.86
C VAL A 132 1.97 14.65 10.99
N PRO A 133 2.38 14.80 12.26
CA PRO A 133 1.50 14.70 13.40
C PRO A 133 0.59 15.93 13.54
N MET A 134 -0.69 15.69 13.80
CA MET A 134 -1.74 16.71 13.88
C MET A 134 -2.73 16.47 15.03
N HIS A 135 -3.32 17.54 15.53
CA HIS A 135 -4.55 17.53 16.31
C HIS A 135 -5.73 17.87 15.42
N VAL A 136 -6.83 17.15 15.62
CA VAL A 136 -8.11 17.41 14.98
C VAL A 136 -9.10 17.86 16.04
N ASP A 137 -9.72 19.00 15.78
CA ASP A 137 -10.81 19.52 16.57
C ASP A 137 -12.12 19.23 15.83
N ILE A 138 -13.05 18.58 16.54
CA ILE A 138 -14.44 18.48 16.16
C ILE A 138 -15.22 19.42 17.08
N GLU A 139 -15.67 20.54 16.52
CA GLU A 139 -16.40 21.58 17.25
C GLU A 139 -17.89 21.53 16.88
N VAL A 140 -18.73 21.38 17.90
CA VAL A 140 -20.18 21.61 17.81
C VAL A 140 -20.42 23.02 18.31
N GLN A 141 -20.92 23.89 17.44
CA GLN A 141 -21.11 25.32 17.75
C GLN A 141 -22.48 25.81 17.33
N ASP A 142 -23.05 26.76 18.08
CA ASP A 142 -24.25 27.45 17.60
C ASP A 142 -23.92 28.41 16.44
N SER A 143 -24.93 28.89 15.73
CA SER A 143 -24.75 29.74 14.53
C SER A 143 -23.97 31.03 14.78
N GLY A 144 -23.83 31.46 16.04
CA GLY A 144 -23.06 32.65 16.42
C GLY A 144 -21.69 32.34 17.04
N ASN A 145 -21.31 31.06 17.15
CA ASN A 145 -20.15 30.58 17.91
C ASN A 145 -20.06 31.21 19.33
N THR A 146 -21.22 31.37 19.98
CA THR A 146 -21.30 31.87 21.36
C THR A 146 -21.30 30.73 22.38
N ARG A 147 -21.74 29.55 21.93
CA ARG A 147 -21.68 28.30 22.68
C ARG A 147 -21.01 27.27 21.80
N ARG A 148 -20.04 26.56 22.37
CA ARG A 148 -19.29 25.51 21.68
C ARG A 148 -18.93 24.35 22.59
N ILE A 149 -18.81 23.17 22.01
CA ILE A 149 -18.24 21.97 22.61
C ILE A 149 -17.19 21.45 21.64
N THR A 150 -15.97 21.24 22.11
CA THR A 150 -14.85 20.80 21.28
C THR A 150 -14.37 19.43 21.75
N HIS A 151 -14.31 18.48 20.82
CA HIS A 151 -13.67 17.18 21.02
C HIS A 151 -12.37 17.16 20.22
N GLN A 152 -11.26 16.83 20.88
CA GLN A 152 -9.95 16.82 20.24
C GLN A 152 -9.35 15.40 20.23
N PHE A 153 -8.76 15.01 19.11
CA PHE A 153 -8.01 13.76 18.99
C PHE A 153 -6.78 13.92 18.10
N GLU A 154 -5.87 12.96 18.16
CA GLU A 154 -4.63 12.96 17.38
C GLU A 154 -4.79 12.22 16.03
N LEU A 155 -4.16 12.77 15.00
CA LEU A 155 -4.16 12.28 13.63
C LEU A 155 -2.74 12.37 13.07
N ASP A 156 -2.30 11.36 12.34
CA ASP A 156 -1.13 11.48 11.46
C ASP A 156 -1.59 11.59 10.00
N VAL A 157 -1.13 12.63 9.31
CA VAL A 157 -1.29 12.74 7.86
C VAL A 157 -0.04 12.18 7.20
N ALA A 158 -0.21 11.14 6.38
CA ALA A 158 0.86 10.54 5.62
C ALA A 158 1.11 11.31 4.31
N ARG A 159 2.38 11.41 3.91
CA ARG A 159 2.77 11.99 2.62
C ARG A 159 2.17 11.17 1.48
N GLN A 160 1.59 11.85 0.50
CA GLN A 160 1.22 11.18 -0.75
C GLN A 160 2.48 10.92 -1.57
N ILE A 161 2.88 9.64 -1.62
CA ILE A 161 4.10 9.21 -2.31
C ILE A 161 3.88 8.96 -3.80
N TYR A 162 2.64 8.73 -4.21
CA TYR A 162 2.28 8.49 -5.61
C TYR A 162 1.61 9.72 -6.22
N LYS A 163 2.29 10.37 -7.17
CA LYS A 163 1.81 11.54 -7.91
C LYS A 163 1.24 11.17 -9.29
N GLY A 164 1.20 9.87 -9.63
CA GLY A 164 0.74 9.38 -10.92
C GLY A 164 1.77 9.57 -12.04
N THR A 165 2.99 9.95 -11.69
CA THR A 165 4.12 10.12 -12.62
C THR A 165 5.17 9.02 -12.45
N GLU A 166 4.90 8.02 -11.62
CA GLU A 166 5.82 6.91 -11.38
C GLU A 166 5.96 6.06 -12.66
N SER A 167 7.20 5.71 -13.01
CA SER A 167 7.43 4.76 -14.10
C SER A 167 7.16 3.34 -13.64
N SER A 168 6.68 2.50 -14.56
CA SER A 168 6.62 1.06 -14.31
C SER A 168 8.01 0.53 -13.94
N PRO A 169 8.10 -0.47 -13.04
CA PRO A 169 9.37 -1.11 -12.76
C PRO A 169 9.92 -1.72 -14.05
N THR A 170 11.20 -1.47 -14.34
CA THR A 170 11.89 -2.13 -15.45
C THR A 170 12.06 -3.60 -15.10
N PRO A 171 11.62 -4.55 -15.94
CA PRO A 171 11.89 -5.96 -15.72
C PRO A 171 13.40 -6.19 -15.60
N ALA A 172 13.83 -6.89 -14.55
CA ALA A 172 15.20 -7.35 -14.48
C ALA A 172 15.44 -8.38 -15.60
N THR A 173 16.53 -8.21 -16.35
CA THR A 173 17.00 -9.28 -17.23
C THR A 173 17.44 -10.45 -16.34
N PRO A 174 16.92 -11.67 -16.53
CA PRO A 174 17.44 -12.84 -15.83
C PRO A 174 18.94 -12.91 -16.07
N LEU A 175 19.74 -13.16 -15.03
CA LEU A 175 21.13 -13.55 -15.24
C LEU A 175 21.10 -14.90 -15.96
N TYR A 176 21.26 -14.89 -17.28
CA TYR A 176 21.62 -16.11 -17.98
C TYR A 176 23.02 -16.48 -17.48
N PRO A 177 23.29 -17.76 -17.11
CA PRO A 177 24.64 -18.18 -16.77
C PRO A 177 25.58 -17.72 -17.89
N SER A 178 26.78 -17.28 -17.52
CA SER A 178 27.76 -16.89 -18.54
C SER A 178 27.99 -18.08 -19.47
N PRO A 179 28.29 -17.88 -20.77
CA PRO A 179 28.60 -19.00 -21.66
C PRO A 179 29.72 -19.92 -21.11
N SER A 180 30.58 -19.43 -20.22
CA SER A 180 31.58 -20.22 -19.49
C SER A 180 31.04 -21.05 -18.31
N ASP A 181 29.89 -20.68 -17.75
CA ASP A 181 29.16 -21.45 -16.71
C ASP A 181 28.24 -22.51 -17.32
N LEU A 182 27.88 -22.35 -18.60
CA LEU A 182 27.31 -23.45 -19.38
C LEU A 182 28.39 -24.52 -19.52
N VAL A 183 28.09 -25.75 -19.13
CA VAL A 183 29.02 -26.89 -19.20
C VAL A 183 29.34 -27.20 -20.67
N VAL A 184 30.29 -26.46 -21.25
CA VAL A 184 30.99 -26.85 -22.48
C VAL A 184 32.12 -27.77 -22.04
N ARG A 185 31.78 -29.00 -21.65
CA ARG A 185 32.76 -29.94 -21.10
C ARG A 185 33.78 -30.32 -22.17
N ALA A 186 35.04 -29.95 -21.90
CA ALA A 186 36.25 -30.57 -22.43
C ALA A 186 37.08 -31.10 -21.24
N PRO A 187 38.07 -31.99 -21.43
CA PRO A 187 37.97 -33.40 -21.11
C PRO A 187 38.95 -33.74 -19.98
N VAL A 188 38.47 -33.71 -18.74
CA VAL A 188 39.12 -34.47 -17.68
C VAL A 188 38.02 -35.37 -17.11
N ASN A 189 37.92 -36.59 -17.65
CA ASN A 189 36.96 -37.64 -17.24
C ASN A 189 35.48 -37.41 -17.62
N GLY A 190 35.17 -36.67 -18.67
CA GLY A 190 33.81 -36.57 -19.22
C GLY A 190 33.50 -37.70 -20.21
N SER A 191 32.24 -38.13 -20.29
CA SER A 191 31.79 -39.16 -21.26
C SER A 191 31.32 -38.57 -22.60
N TYR A 192 31.18 -37.26 -22.70
CA TYR A 192 30.83 -36.53 -23.93
C TYR A 192 31.55 -35.18 -23.97
N ARG A 193 31.75 -34.64 -25.19
CA ARG A 193 32.27 -33.29 -25.44
C ARG A 193 31.66 -32.71 -26.71
N PHE A 194 31.66 -31.38 -26.80
CA PHE A 194 31.41 -30.69 -28.07
C PHE A 194 32.73 -30.18 -28.62
N ILE A 195 33.02 -30.46 -29.89
CA ILE A 195 34.17 -29.92 -30.61
C ILE A 195 33.70 -29.03 -31.75
N SER A 196 34.52 -28.03 -32.08
CA SER A 196 34.28 -27.12 -33.21
C SER A 196 35.50 -27.17 -34.12
N ASN A 197 35.31 -27.44 -35.40
CA ASN A 197 36.34 -27.37 -36.43
C ASN A 197 35.78 -26.69 -37.71
N GLU A 198 36.54 -26.72 -38.81
CA GLU A 198 36.16 -26.08 -40.08
C GLU A 198 34.85 -26.64 -40.68
N ASP A 199 34.48 -27.87 -40.32
CA ASP A 199 33.27 -28.56 -40.80
C ASP A 199 32.03 -28.31 -39.90
N GLY A 200 32.21 -27.63 -38.76
CA GLY A 200 31.12 -27.24 -37.87
C GLY A 200 31.29 -27.69 -36.42
N ASN A 201 30.14 -27.84 -35.73
CA ASN A 201 30.09 -28.24 -34.33
C ASN A 201 29.60 -29.68 -34.20
N PHE A 202 30.35 -30.51 -33.49
CA PHE A 202 30.10 -31.94 -33.37
C PHE A 202 29.97 -32.36 -31.91
N LEU A 203 29.02 -33.25 -31.62
CA LEU A 203 28.96 -33.99 -30.37
C LEU A 203 29.85 -35.22 -30.50
N GLN A 204 30.73 -35.42 -29.53
CA GLN A 204 31.52 -36.63 -29.42
C GLN A 204 31.25 -37.36 -28.11
N ILE A 205 31.31 -38.69 -28.15
CA ILE A 205 31.16 -39.57 -26.99
C ILE A 205 32.48 -40.31 -26.78
N TRP A 206 32.90 -40.44 -25.53
CA TRP A 206 34.07 -41.20 -25.14
C TRP A 206 33.74 -42.69 -25.08
N ASN A 207 34.51 -43.49 -25.80
CA ASN A 207 34.47 -44.94 -25.74
C ASN A 207 35.73 -45.44 -25.01
N PRO A 208 35.62 -45.82 -23.73
CA PRO A 208 36.77 -46.28 -22.94
C PRO A 208 37.28 -47.66 -23.39
N ASP A 209 36.50 -48.43 -24.15
CA ASP A 209 36.80 -49.82 -24.50
C ASP A 209 37.58 -49.94 -25.83
N GLU A 210 37.89 -48.83 -26.49
CA GLU A 210 38.68 -48.81 -27.73
C GLU A 210 40.17 -48.57 -27.44
N GLY A 211 40.98 -49.64 -27.48
CA GLY A 211 42.42 -49.59 -27.26
C GLY A 211 42.85 -49.48 -25.80
N VAL A 212 44.13 -49.14 -25.56
CA VAL A 212 44.74 -49.08 -24.21
C VAL A 212 44.41 -47.76 -23.49
N SER A 213 43.89 -46.76 -24.20
CA SER A 213 43.63 -45.41 -23.67
C SER A 213 42.21 -44.89 -23.88
N GLY A 214 41.32 -45.63 -24.54
CA GLY A 214 40.01 -45.16 -25.02
C GLY A 214 40.12 -44.18 -26.19
N ALA A 215 38.98 -43.92 -26.87
CA ALA A 215 38.91 -42.98 -27.99
C ALA A 215 37.60 -42.15 -28.01
N TRP A 216 37.64 -40.99 -28.67
CA TRP A 216 36.47 -40.13 -28.90
C TRP A 216 35.86 -40.42 -30.27
N HIS A 217 34.53 -40.53 -30.32
CA HIS A 217 33.78 -40.72 -31.58
C HIS A 217 32.79 -39.60 -31.80
N THR A 218 32.73 -39.09 -33.02
CA THR A 218 31.68 -38.16 -33.45
C THR A 218 30.35 -38.88 -33.61
N VAL A 219 29.31 -38.38 -32.95
CA VAL A 219 27.94 -38.85 -33.13
C VAL A 219 27.37 -38.23 -34.40
N THR A 220 26.96 -39.08 -35.33
CA THR A 220 26.34 -38.66 -36.59
C THR A 220 24.94 -39.27 -36.72
N VAL A 221 24.12 -38.68 -37.58
CA VAL A 221 22.83 -39.26 -37.97
C VAL A 221 23.00 -39.91 -39.33
N ALA A 222 22.75 -41.21 -39.40
CA ALA A 222 22.77 -41.99 -40.63
C ALA A 222 21.37 -42.46 -41.01
N GLY A 223 21.18 -42.77 -42.29
CA GLY A 223 19.87 -43.12 -42.85
C GLY A 223 19.01 -41.91 -43.24
N VAL A 224 17.81 -42.18 -43.76
CA VAL A 224 16.89 -41.15 -44.26
C VAL A 224 15.48 -41.35 -43.70
N GLY A 225 14.81 -40.25 -43.40
CA GLY A 225 13.42 -40.26 -42.93
C GLY A 225 13.24 -41.08 -41.64
N ALA A 226 12.23 -41.95 -41.62
CA ALA A 226 11.90 -42.77 -40.45
C ALA A 226 12.94 -43.86 -40.10
N ALA A 227 13.93 -44.09 -40.97
CA ALA A 227 15.04 -45.03 -40.73
C ALA A 227 16.30 -44.33 -40.21
N ALA A 228 16.23 -43.02 -39.91
CA ALA A 228 17.34 -42.28 -39.35
C ALA A 228 17.70 -42.82 -37.95
N HIS A 229 19.00 -43.03 -37.71
CA HIS A 229 19.52 -43.52 -36.45
C HIS A 229 20.87 -42.88 -36.12
N LEU A 230 21.28 -42.99 -34.87
CA LEU A 230 22.57 -42.47 -34.41
C LEU A 230 23.66 -43.51 -34.70
N GLU A 231 24.76 -43.04 -35.28
CA GLU A 231 25.97 -43.82 -35.50
C GLU A 231 27.18 -43.11 -34.87
N LEU A 232 28.14 -43.92 -34.42
CA LEU A 232 29.44 -43.45 -33.98
C LEU A 232 30.39 -43.47 -35.17
N GLY A 233 30.93 -42.30 -35.52
CA GLY A 233 31.95 -42.14 -36.53
C GLY A 233 33.29 -42.78 -36.12
N PRO A 234 34.29 -42.75 -37.00
CA PRO A 234 35.62 -43.29 -36.69
C PRO A 234 36.22 -42.61 -35.45
N ALA A 235 37.09 -43.35 -34.75
CA ALA A 235 37.86 -42.83 -33.64
C ALA A 235 38.70 -41.63 -34.08
N GLU A 236 38.67 -40.56 -33.27
CA GLU A 236 39.55 -39.42 -33.46
C GLU A 236 41.01 -39.85 -33.23
N THR A 237 41.86 -39.55 -34.22
CA THR A 237 43.31 -39.85 -34.22
C THR A 237 44.13 -38.78 -33.54
#